data_AF-A0A0D3LBE0-F1
#
_entry.id   AF-A0A0D3LBE0-F1
#
_cell.length_a   1.000
_cell.length_b   1.000
_cell.length_c   1.000
_cell.angle_alpha   90.00
_cell.angle_beta   90.00
_cell.angle_gamma   90.00
#
_symmetry.space_group_name_H-M   'P 1'
#
loop_
_entity.id
_entity.type
_entity.pdbx_description
1 polymer ?
#
loop_
_entity_poly.entity_id
_entity_poly.type
_entity_poly.pdbx_seq_one_letter_code
_entity_poly.pdbx_strand_id
1 'polypeptide(L)'
;MKVFANLIPLVFLFMSFSCEPDPAEELVICPVLPPEASCTENIPCLEFFNTIQVQLRNPEGEAVSLDSFQSKNLISGVVYTMEQWPETATNTAGLYPLLSDSELKTISSNGTPVEFTGFKDGAEVVKRIFIIGHDCCHIMLISGEPEIILTTY
;
A
#
# COMPACT_ATOMS: atom_id res chain seq x y z
N MET A 1 17.11 39.32 -57.29
CA MET A 1 16.18 40.42 -57.00
C MET A 1 14.75 39.91 -57.15
N LYS A 2 14.11 39.54 -56.04
CA LYS A 2 12.66 39.61 -55.81
C LYS A 2 12.40 39.13 -54.37
N VAL A 3 12.12 40.12 -53.53
CA VAL A 3 11.59 39.98 -52.18
C VAL A 3 10.10 39.70 -52.34
N PHE A 4 9.59 38.67 -51.67
CA PHE A 4 8.21 38.68 -51.21
C PHE A 4 8.19 38.18 -49.78
N ALA A 5 7.95 39.13 -48.88
CA ALA A 5 7.48 38.89 -47.53
C ALA A 5 6.11 38.19 -47.61
N ASN A 6 5.87 37.22 -46.74
CA ASN A 6 4.54 37.05 -46.20
C ASN A 6 4.59 36.49 -44.77
N LEU A 7 3.85 37.22 -43.96
CA LEU A 7 3.64 37.18 -42.53
C LEU A 7 2.55 36.14 -42.20
N ILE A 8 2.61 35.54 -40.99
CA ILE A 8 1.47 35.07 -40.16
C ILE A 8 0.82 33.72 -40.54
N PRO A 9 0.28 32.89 -39.60
CA PRO A 9 0.49 32.78 -38.15
C PRO A 9 0.86 31.36 -37.65
N LEU A 10 1.43 31.36 -36.46
CA LEU A 10 1.34 30.34 -35.42
C LEU A 10 -0.11 29.88 -35.21
N VAL A 11 -0.49 28.69 -35.67
CA VAL A 11 -1.74 28.04 -35.25
C VAL A 11 -1.38 26.98 -34.22
N PHE A 12 -1.46 27.39 -32.96
CA PHE A 12 -1.65 26.48 -31.83
C PHE A 12 -2.94 25.71 -32.09
N LEU A 13 -2.82 24.47 -32.58
CA LEU A 13 -3.92 23.52 -32.51
C LEU A 13 -4.01 23.08 -31.04
N PHE A 14 -4.71 23.88 -30.24
CA PHE A 14 -5.29 23.40 -28.99
C PHE A 14 -6.18 22.22 -29.36
N MET A 15 -5.73 20.99 -29.09
CA MET A 15 -6.66 19.88 -28.89
C MET A 15 -7.39 20.17 -27.59
N SER A 16 -8.44 20.99 -27.70
CA SER A 16 -9.47 21.08 -26.69
C SER A 16 -10.09 19.71 -26.55
N PHE A 17 -9.76 19.00 -25.47
CA PHE A 17 -10.61 17.95 -24.92
C PHE A 17 -11.91 18.63 -24.46
N SER A 18 -12.80 18.88 -25.42
CA SER A 18 -14.18 19.29 -25.15
C SER A 18 -14.94 18.00 -24.86
N CYS A 19 -15.03 17.62 -23.59
CA CYS A 19 -16.04 16.67 -23.15
C CYS A 19 -17.32 17.48 -22.97
N GLU A 20 -18.15 17.55 -24.02
CA GLU A 20 -19.55 17.97 -23.86
C GLU A 20 -20.36 16.74 -23.47
N PRO A 21 -20.95 16.68 -22.27
CA PRO A 21 -21.83 15.58 -21.90
C PRO A 21 -23.15 15.68 -22.67
N ASP A 22 -23.46 14.63 -23.42
CA ASP A 22 -24.73 14.42 -24.11
C ASP A 22 -25.88 14.30 -23.07
N PRO A 23 -26.93 15.13 -23.15
CA PRO A 23 -28.03 15.09 -22.19
C PRO A 23 -29.10 14.09 -22.64
N ALA A 24 -28.80 12.79 -22.56
CA ALA A 24 -29.80 11.74 -22.65
C ALA A 24 -29.33 10.48 -21.91
N GLU A 25 -29.84 10.33 -20.69
CA GLU A 25 -30.03 9.13 -19.87
C GLU A 25 -29.34 7.81 -20.29
N GLU A 26 -28.34 7.35 -19.51
CA GLU A 26 -28.50 6.30 -18.47
C GLU A 26 -27.11 5.97 -17.87
N LEU A 27 -26.96 6.26 -16.56
CA LEU A 27 -25.89 5.84 -15.64
C LEU A 27 -24.48 5.62 -16.21
N VAL A 28 -23.73 6.71 -16.36
CA VAL A 28 -22.27 6.67 -16.28
C VAL A 28 -21.89 6.27 -14.85
N ILE A 29 -21.68 4.98 -14.63
CA ILE A 29 -20.98 4.50 -13.43
C ILE A 29 -19.50 4.84 -13.65
N CYS A 30 -19.11 6.08 -13.34
CA CYS A 30 -17.77 6.30 -12.82
C CYS A 30 -17.59 5.31 -11.66
N PRO A 31 -16.43 4.64 -11.48
CA PRO A 31 -16.20 3.90 -10.26
C PRO A 31 -16.17 4.92 -9.11
N VAL A 32 -17.33 5.13 -8.50
CA VAL A 32 -17.45 5.74 -7.18
C VAL A 32 -16.70 4.77 -6.29
N LEU A 33 -15.49 5.14 -5.88
CA LEU A 33 -14.83 4.48 -4.76
C LEU A 33 -15.88 4.38 -3.66
N PRO A 34 -16.21 3.19 -3.15
CA PRO A 34 -17.24 3.04 -2.13
C PRO A 34 -16.92 4.01 -1.00
N PRO A 35 -17.92 4.72 -0.45
CA PRO A 35 -17.69 5.62 0.66
C PRO A 35 -16.93 4.85 1.74
N GLU A 36 -15.81 5.40 2.20
CA GLU A 36 -15.08 4.93 3.38
C GLU A 36 -16.12 4.50 4.42
N ALA A 37 -16.06 3.24 4.88
CA ALA A 37 -17.05 2.72 5.81
C ALA A 37 -17.02 3.61 7.07
N SER A 38 -18.06 4.43 7.25
CA SER A 38 -18.02 5.45 8.31
C SER A 38 -18.16 4.76 9.66
N CYS A 39 -17.08 4.66 10.40
CA CYS A 39 -17.10 4.16 11.76
C CYS A 39 -17.79 5.18 12.66
N THR A 40 -18.89 4.77 13.30
CA THR A 40 -19.53 5.59 14.32
C THR A 40 -18.66 5.59 15.57
N GLU A 41 -18.58 6.73 16.27
CA GLU A 41 -17.63 6.94 17.38
C GLU A 41 -17.84 6.00 18.60
N ASN A 42 -18.89 5.18 18.62
CA ASN A 42 -19.29 4.35 19.77
C ASN A 42 -19.57 2.89 19.40
N ILE A 43 -18.84 2.32 18.43
CA ILE A 43 -18.93 0.88 18.17
C ILE A 43 -18.22 0.13 19.31
N PRO A 44 -18.90 -0.84 19.98
CA PRO A 44 -18.26 -1.66 20.98
C PRO A 44 -17.28 -2.62 20.30
N CYS A 45 -15.99 -2.28 20.32
CA CYS A 45 -14.91 -3.17 19.91
C CYS A 45 -14.52 -4.10 21.07
N LEU A 46 -14.19 -5.35 20.77
CA LEU A 46 -13.53 -6.22 21.74
C LEU A 46 -12.09 -5.70 21.94
N GLU A 47 -11.61 -5.68 23.18
CA GLU A 47 -10.27 -5.20 23.51
C GLU A 47 -9.19 -6.26 23.18
N PHE A 48 -9.03 -6.62 21.90
CA PHE A 48 -7.85 -7.33 21.42
C PHE A 48 -7.12 -6.49 20.39
N PHE A 49 -5.80 -6.62 20.35
CA PHE A 49 -4.94 -5.82 19.49
C PHE A 49 -4.43 -6.69 18.34
N ASN A 50 -4.77 -6.34 17.10
CA ASN A 50 -4.38 -7.08 15.92
C ASN A 50 -3.06 -6.55 15.32
N THR A 51 -2.25 -7.47 14.78
CA THR A 51 -1.03 -7.15 14.04
C THR A 51 -0.90 -8.11 12.88
N ILE A 52 -0.84 -7.56 11.67
CA ILE A 52 -0.56 -8.33 10.46
C ILE A 52 0.94 -8.58 10.40
N GLN A 53 1.32 -9.82 10.12
CA GLN A 53 2.71 -10.27 10.12
C GLN A 53 3.04 -10.93 8.78
N VAL A 54 4.32 -10.85 8.41
CA VAL A 54 4.92 -11.55 7.29
C VAL A 54 5.83 -12.64 7.85
N GLN A 55 5.68 -13.85 7.34
CA GLN A 55 6.55 -14.98 7.64
C GLN A 55 7.57 -15.18 6.53
N LEU A 56 8.85 -15.24 6.89
CA LEU A 56 9.93 -15.52 5.95
C LEU A 56 10.51 -16.92 6.20
N ARG A 57 10.56 -17.74 5.16
CA ARG A 57 11.18 -19.06 5.19
C ARG A 57 12.10 -19.29 4.00
N ASN A 58 13.02 -20.23 4.13
CA ASN A 58 13.77 -20.77 2.99
C ASN A 58 13.01 -21.95 2.34
N PRO A 59 13.47 -22.49 1.20
CA PRO A 59 12.85 -23.66 0.57
C PRO A 59 12.81 -24.92 1.45
N GLU A 60 13.69 -25.01 2.44
CA GLU A 60 13.75 -26.07 3.44
C GLU A 60 12.72 -25.87 4.58
N GLY A 61 12.01 -24.75 4.60
CA GLY A 61 10.98 -24.40 5.58
C GLY A 61 11.53 -23.76 6.86
N GLU A 62 12.82 -23.50 6.94
CA GLU A 62 13.48 -22.85 8.09
C GLU A 62 13.21 -21.35 8.07
N ALA A 63 13.11 -20.76 9.27
CA ALA A 63 12.89 -19.33 9.42
C ALA A 63 14.10 -18.52 8.92
N VAL A 64 13.83 -17.46 8.15
CA VAL A 64 14.87 -16.51 7.72
C VAL A 64 14.90 -15.32 8.67
N SER A 65 16.05 -15.11 9.32
CA SER A 65 16.30 -13.93 10.16
C SER A 65 16.90 -12.79 9.32
N LEU A 66 16.20 -11.65 9.30
CA LEU A 66 16.63 -10.37 8.74
C LEU A 66 17.42 -9.54 9.77
N ASP A 67 18.33 -8.70 9.29
CA ASP A 67 19.05 -7.73 10.12
C ASP A 67 18.17 -6.51 10.43
N SER A 68 17.34 -6.11 9.46
CA SER A 68 16.39 -5.03 9.61
C SER A 68 15.24 -5.17 8.61
N PHE A 69 14.15 -4.48 8.88
CA PHE A 69 13.00 -4.42 8.00
C PHE A 69 12.26 -3.09 8.22
N GLN A 70 11.42 -2.74 7.26
CA GLN A 70 10.53 -1.60 7.35
C GLN A 70 9.24 -1.85 6.58
N SER A 71 8.18 -1.17 7.01
CA SER A 71 6.93 -1.07 6.27
C SER A 71 6.72 0.37 5.83
N LYS A 72 6.21 0.59 4.61
CA LYS A 72 5.99 1.94 4.08
C LYS A 72 4.62 2.05 3.44
N ASN A 73 3.84 3.03 3.88
CA ASN A 73 2.62 3.43 3.18
C ASN A 73 2.99 4.10 1.85
N LEU A 74 2.59 3.48 0.73
CA LEU A 74 2.96 3.97 -0.60
C LEU A 74 2.16 5.21 -1.04
N ILE A 75 1.06 5.53 -0.36
CA ILE A 75 0.26 6.74 -0.62
C ILE A 75 0.83 7.93 0.14
N SER A 76 0.98 7.82 1.45
CA SER A 76 1.42 8.93 2.31
C SER A 76 2.95 9.06 2.39
N GLY A 77 3.68 8.02 2.04
CA GLY A 77 5.13 7.94 2.18
C GLY A 77 5.62 7.67 3.60
N VAL A 78 4.70 7.55 4.58
CA VAL A 78 5.03 7.26 5.98
C VAL A 78 5.73 5.90 6.06
N VAL A 79 6.88 5.88 6.74
CA VAL A 79 7.60 4.66 7.09
C VAL A 79 7.23 4.29 8.52
N TYR A 80 6.74 3.06 8.69
CA TYR A 80 6.42 2.49 9.97
C TYR A 80 7.63 1.72 10.48
N THR A 81 8.27 2.27 11.49
CA THR A 81 9.35 1.60 12.21
C THR A 81 8.73 0.86 13.38
N MET A 82 8.53 -0.46 13.22
CA MET A 82 8.03 -1.33 14.29
C MET A 82 9.20 -1.68 15.21
N GLU A 83 9.75 -0.68 15.89
CA GLU A 83 10.67 -0.92 17.01
C GLU A 83 9.86 -1.63 18.10
N GLN A 84 10.37 -2.72 18.67
CA GLN A 84 9.80 -3.49 19.80
C GLN A 84 8.95 -4.74 19.48
N TRP A 85 9.11 -5.39 18.33
CA TRP A 85 8.66 -6.79 18.25
C TRP A 85 9.60 -7.69 19.07
N PRO A 86 9.10 -8.72 19.79
CA PRO A 86 9.96 -9.64 20.52
C PRO A 86 10.99 -10.26 19.56
N GLU A 87 12.27 -10.05 19.86
CA GLU A 87 13.40 -10.58 19.08
C GLU A 87 13.29 -12.11 18.89
N THR A 88 12.68 -12.80 19.85
CA THR A 88 12.39 -14.23 19.77
C THR A 88 11.47 -14.58 18.61
N ALA A 89 10.42 -13.80 18.34
CA ALA A 89 9.47 -14.07 17.26
C ALA A 89 10.08 -13.78 15.87
N THR A 90 10.90 -12.74 15.74
CA THR A 90 11.63 -12.45 14.49
C THR A 90 12.70 -13.52 14.23
N ASN A 91 13.52 -13.85 15.23
CA ASN A 91 14.70 -14.68 15.02
C ASN A 91 14.40 -16.19 14.97
N THR A 92 13.37 -16.67 15.67
CA THR A 92 13.07 -18.12 15.72
C THR A 92 11.97 -18.55 14.77
N ALA A 93 10.98 -17.67 14.51
CA ALA A 93 9.82 -18.01 13.70
C ALA A 93 9.78 -17.29 12.35
N GLY A 94 10.73 -16.37 12.10
CA GLY A 94 10.78 -15.58 10.87
C GLY A 94 9.57 -14.66 10.72
N LEU A 95 8.95 -14.26 11.83
CA LEU A 95 7.74 -13.45 11.87
C LEU A 95 8.07 -11.98 12.05
N TYR A 96 7.67 -11.17 11.08
CA TYR A 96 7.92 -9.74 11.01
C TYR A 96 6.61 -8.96 11.02
N PRO A 97 6.39 -8.02 11.94
CA PRO A 97 5.19 -7.22 11.91
C PRO A 97 5.19 -6.30 10.68
N LEU A 98 4.10 -6.36 9.92
CA LEU A 98 3.85 -5.48 8.78
C LEU A 98 3.21 -4.17 9.24
N LEU A 99 2.11 -4.28 10.01
CA LEU A 99 1.30 -3.17 10.49
C LEU A 99 0.41 -3.64 11.65
N SER A 100 -0.06 -2.73 12.50
CA SER A 100 -0.93 -3.04 13.65
C SER A 100 -2.14 -2.11 13.75
N ASP A 101 -3.04 -2.40 14.71
CA ASP A 101 -4.18 -1.52 15.02
C ASP A 101 -3.76 -0.09 15.43
N SER A 102 -2.50 0.11 15.85
CA SER A 102 -1.96 1.45 16.12
C SER A 102 -1.99 2.37 14.89
N GLU A 103 -1.96 1.79 13.68
CA GLU A 103 -1.86 2.53 12.42
C GLU A 103 -3.21 2.79 11.74
N LEU A 104 -4.35 2.40 12.34
CA LEU A 104 -5.70 2.53 11.76
C LEU A 104 -5.98 3.93 11.18
N LYS A 105 -5.56 4.99 11.88
CA LYS A 105 -5.78 6.38 11.44
C LYS A 105 -4.95 6.80 10.23
N THR A 106 -3.99 5.97 9.81
CA THR A 106 -3.04 6.27 8.73
C THR A 106 -3.29 5.45 7.46
N ILE A 107 -4.28 4.55 7.50
CA ILE A 107 -4.66 3.68 6.39
C ILE A 107 -6.14 3.88 6.05
N SER A 108 -6.51 3.69 4.79
CA SER A 108 -7.89 3.64 4.31
C SER A 108 -8.55 2.31 4.66
N SER A 109 -9.83 2.36 5.03
CA SER A 109 -10.67 1.18 5.26
C SER A 109 -10.78 0.28 4.03
N ASN A 110 -10.80 0.88 2.83
CA ASN A 110 -10.93 0.19 1.55
C ASN A 110 -9.61 -0.38 1.02
N GLY A 111 -8.51 -0.16 1.73
CA GLY A 111 -7.21 -0.69 1.38
C GLY A 111 -6.17 0.38 1.11
N THR A 112 -5.00 0.16 1.71
CA THR A 112 -3.81 0.99 1.59
C THR A 112 -2.67 0.11 1.10
N PRO A 113 -1.97 0.48 0.02
CA PRO A 113 -0.79 -0.23 -0.42
C PRO A 113 0.37 0.04 0.57
N VAL A 114 0.83 -1.03 1.22
CA VAL A 114 1.94 -1.02 2.17
C VAL A 114 3.06 -1.90 1.62
N GLU A 115 4.25 -1.32 1.44
CA GLU A 115 5.46 -2.05 1.04
C GLU A 115 6.21 -2.54 2.27
N PHE A 116 6.42 -3.84 2.36
CA PHE A 116 7.38 -4.46 3.27
C PHE A 116 8.73 -4.58 2.57
N THR A 117 9.80 -4.09 3.21
CA THR A 117 11.18 -4.30 2.75
C THR A 117 12.01 -4.89 3.87
N GLY A 118 12.71 -5.99 3.59
CA GLY A 118 13.58 -6.67 4.53
C GLY A 118 15.02 -6.73 4.03
N PHE A 119 15.96 -6.61 4.96
CA PHE A 119 17.39 -6.52 4.68
C PHE A 119 18.17 -7.60 5.43
N LYS A 120 19.17 -8.17 4.75
CA LYS A 120 20.12 -9.11 5.33
C LYS A 120 21.49 -8.91 4.71
N ASP A 121 22.53 -8.94 5.52
CA ASP A 121 23.93 -8.66 5.15
C ASP A 121 24.09 -7.33 4.39
N GLY A 122 23.27 -6.34 4.75
CA GLY A 122 23.23 -5.01 4.13
C GLY A 122 22.56 -4.95 2.74
N ALA A 123 21.99 -6.05 2.25
CA ALA A 123 21.27 -6.13 0.97
C ALA A 123 19.75 -6.23 1.18
N GLU A 124 18.98 -5.68 0.25
CA GLU A 124 17.53 -5.93 0.17
C GLU A 124 17.30 -7.38 -0.33
N VAL A 125 16.70 -8.21 0.53
CA VAL A 125 16.43 -9.63 0.23
C VAL A 125 14.95 -9.90 -0.02
N VAL A 126 14.08 -8.99 0.42
CA VAL A 126 12.64 -9.09 0.20
C VAL A 126 12.02 -7.71 0.06
N LYS A 127 11.16 -7.56 -0.95
CA LYS A 127 10.27 -6.42 -1.15
C LYS A 127 8.92 -6.92 -1.65
N ARG A 128 7.84 -6.63 -0.92
CA ARG A 128 6.48 -7.05 -1.26
C ARG A 128 5.48 -5.96 -0.93
N ILE A 129 4.44 -5.85 -1.75
CA ILE A 129 3.33 -4.93 -1.53
C ILE A 129 2.13 -5.72 -1.04
N PHE A 130 1.52 -5.22 0.02
CA PHE A 130 0.29 -5.72 0.61
C PHE A 130 -0.78 -4.65 0.51
N ILE A 131 -2.04 -5.07 0.42
CA ILE A 131 -3.19 -4.17 0.53
C ILE A 131 -3.78 -4.37 1.92
N ILE A 132 -3.64 -3.35 2.76
CA ILE A 132 -4.08 -3.37 4.15
C ILE A 132 -5.28 -2.45 4.31
N GLY A 133 -6.41 -3.01 4.71
CA GLY A 133 -7.59 -2.24 5.09
C GLY A 133 -7.85 -2.37 6.57
N HIS A 134 -9.03 -1.92 6.98
CA HIS A 134 -9.50 -2.13 8.33
C HIS A 134 -11.02 -2.05 8.40
N ASP A 135 -11.59 -2.68 9.42
CA ASP A 135 -12.93 -2.36 9.87
C ASP A 135 -12.86 -1.26 10.94
N CYS A 136 -13.93 -1.05 11.71
CA CYS A 136 -13.93 0.00 12.72
C CYS A 136 -13.06 -0.25 13.94
N CYS A 137 -12.51 -1.45 14.09
CA CYS A 137 -11.80 -1.88 15.26
C CYS A 137 -10.39 -2.40 14.92
N HIS A 138 -10.24 -3.13 13.82
CA HIS A 138 -9.03 -3.90 13.54
C HIS A 138 -8.58 -3.78 12.09
N ILE A 139 -7.26 -3.81 11.92
CA ILE A 139 -6.64 -3.94 10.62
C ILE A 139 -6.91 -5.31 10.00
N MET A 140 -6.92 -5.37 8.68
CA MET A 140 -7.15 -6.59 7.91
C MET A 140 -6.25 -6.65 6.67
N LEU A 141 -5.75 -7.85 6.38
CA LEU A 141 -5.07 -8.12 5.12
C LEU A 141 -6.12 -8.33 4.02
N ILE A 142 -6.23 -7.38 3.09
CA ILE A 142 -7.11 -7.51 1.91
C ILE A 142 -6.43 -8.33 0.83
N SER A 143 -5.12 -8.11 0.60
CA SER A 143 -4.37 -8.81 -0.44
C SER A 143 -2.86 -8.82 -0.17
N GLY A 144 -2.19 -9.88 -0.64
CA GLY A 144 -0.76 -10.13 -0.47
C GLY A 144 -0.52 -11.48 0.22
N GLU A 145 0.59 -12.14 -0.11
CA GLU A 145 0.96 -13.42 0.47
C GLU A 145 1.77 -13.18 1.76
N PRO A 146 1.24 -13.54 2.95
CA PRO A 146 1.94 -13.31 4.21
C PRO A 146 3.12 -14.27 4.39
N GLU A 147 3.16 -15.42 3.72
CA GLU A 147 4.29 -16.35 3.76
C GLU A 147 5.18 -16.21 2.51
N ILE A 148 6.44 -15.82 2.70
CA ILE A 148 7.37 -15.56 1.62
C ILE A 148 8.53 -16.55 1.71
N ILE A 149 8.71 -17.34 0.66
CA ILE A 149 9.86 -18.22 0.50
C ILE A 149 11.01 -17.43 -0.16
N LEU A 150 12.12 -17.28 0.55
CA LEU A 150 13.34 -16.64 0.06
C LEU A 150 14.32 -17.70 -0.42
N THR A 151 14.64 -17.68 -1.71
CA THR A 151 15.61 -18.59 -2.32
C THR A 151 17.05 -18.06 -2.27
N THR A 152 17.23 -16.79 -1.91
CA THR A 152 18.53 -16.11 -1.89
C THR A 152 18.45 -14.96 -0.91
N TYR A 153 19.32 -14.94 0.10
CA TYR A 153 19.36 -13.95 1.17
C TYR A 153 20.70 -13.99 1.90
#